data_AF-A0A9D4KGF2-F1
#
_entry.id   AF-A0A9D4KGF2-F1
#
_cell.length_a   1.000
_cell.length_b   1.000
_cell.length_c   1.000
_cell.angle_alpha   90.00
_cell.angle_beta   90.00
_cell.angle_gamma   90.00
#
_symmetry.space_group_name_H-M   'P 1'
#
loop_
_entity.id
_entity.type
_entity.pdbx_description
1 polymer ?
#
loop_
_entity_poly.entity_id
_entity_poly.type
_entity_poly.pdbx_seq_one_letter_code
_entity_poly.pdbx_strand_id
1 'polypeptide(L)'
;MSQNRSSIPSTTEKDVFIGILNRSFRVLFPDVHFQLTSRPDAMRNDFSQCQYNNCILTHSMSERPRSDALIITGRRIGHYKTPFPRTPEQIWIFHQIESPQHYDGEGTEWRTDPSWSSGFNWSMTYDYINTDVHFPYGGITTKLIKTVRNYT
;
A
#
# COMPACT_ATOMS: atom_id res chain seq x y z
N MET A 1 -44.92 -17.64 -24.22
CA MET A 1 -44.31 -16.51 -23.48
C MET A 1 -42.81 -16.73 -23.46
N SER A 2 -42.09 -16.00 -24.33
CA SER A 2 -40.63 -16.06 -24.45
C SER A 2 -40.02 -15.15 -23.38
N GLN A 3 -39.20 -15.70 -22.47
CA GLN A 3 -38.43 -14.89 -21.53
C GLN A 3 -37.13 -14.46 -22.20
N ASN A 4 -37.04 -13.15 -22.44
CA ASN A 4 -35.89 -12.46 -22.97
C ASN A 4 -34.77 -12.47 -21.92
N ARG A 5 -33.77 -13.33 -22.09
CA ARG A 5 -32.60 -13.38 -21.21
C ARG A 5 -31.65 -12.26 -21.64
N SER A 6 -31.68 -11.15 -20.91
CA SER A 6 -30.74 -10.05 -21.11
C SER A 6 -29.33 -10.57 -20.86
N SER A 7 -28.51 -10.62 -21.92
CA SER A 7 -27.10 -10.99 -21.85
C SER A 7 -26.32 -9.89 -21.14
N ILE A 8 -25.84 -10.20 -19.94
CA ILE A 8 -24.81 -9.40 -19.25
C ILE A 8 -23.52 -9.55 -20.08
N PRO A 9 -22.87 -8.46 -20.53
CA PRO A 9 -21.64 -8.58 -21.28
C PRO A 9 -20.54 -9.13 -20.36
N SER A 10 -19.87 -10.21 -20.78
CA SER A 10 -18.68 -10.71 -20.08
C SER A 10 -17.51 -9.78 -20.38
N THR A 11 -17.22 -8.84 -19.48
CA THR A 11 -16.02 -8.01 -19.54
C THR A 11 -14.79 -8.93 -19.58
N THR A 12 -13.94 -8.80 -20.60
CA THR A 12 -12.73 -9.63 -20.69
C THR A 12 -11.64 -9.09 -19.77
N GLU A 13 -10.73 -9.95 -19.32
CA GLU A 13 -9.58 -9.56 -18.47
C GLU A 13 -8.72 -8.45 -19.11
N LYS A 14 -8.65 -8.43 -20.45
CA LYS A 14 -7.99 -7.37 -21.22
C LYS A 14 -8.69 -6.01 -21.09
N ASP A 15 -10.02 -6.00 -21.09
CA ASP A 15 -10.81 -4.77 -20.93
C ASP A 15 -10.67 -4.20 -19.51
N VAL A 16 -10.62 -5.08 -18.51
CA VAL A 16 -10.32 -4.70 -17.12
C VAL A 16 -8.91 -4.10 -17.03
N PHE A 17 -7.92 -4.73 -17.65
CA PHE A 17 -6.54 -4.27 -17.62
C PHE A 17 -6.35 -2.90 -18.31
N ILE A 18 -6.95 -2.71 -19.49
CA ILE A 18 -6.94 -1.42 -20.19
C ILE A 18 -7.66 -0.34 -19.36
N GLY A 19 -8.78 -0.69 -18.72
CA GLY A 19 -9.48 0.21 -17.80
C GLY A 19 -8.63 0.64 -16.61
N ILE A 20 -7.82 -0.29 -16.05
CA ILE A 20 -6.88 -0.01 -14.97
C ILE A 20 -5.77 0.95 -15.43
N LEU A 21 -5.19 0.72 -16.61
CA LEU A 21 -4.11 1.58 -17.14
C LEU A 21 -4.56 3.03 -17.41
N ASN A 22 -5.83 3.23 -17.75
CA ASN A 22 -6.38 4.56 -18.08
C ASN A 22 -6.91 5.34 -16.86
N ARG A 23 -6.98 4.71 -15.69
CA ARG A 23 -7.40 5.36 -14.44
C ARG A 23 -6.19 5.78 -13.63
N SER A 24 -6.24 6.96 -13.02
CA SER A 24 -5.28 7.34 -11.98
C SER A 24 -5.73 6.85 -10.61
N PHE A 25 -4.80 6.28 -9.85
CA PHE A 25 -5.03 5.80 -8.49
C PHE A 25 -4.32 6.71 -7.48
N ARG A 26 -5.07 7.23 -6.51
CA ARG A 26 -4.52 8.05 -5.41
C ARG A 26 -4.22 7.17 -4.21
N VAL A 27 -2.97 7.16 -3.81
CA VAL A 27 -2.49 6.41 -2.64
C VAL A 27 -2.10 7.41 -1.56
N LEU A 28 -2.75 7.32 -0.39
CA LEU A 28 -2.39 8.12 0.78
C LEU A 28 -1.48 7.31 1.70
N PHE A 29 -0.32 7.88 2.04
CA PHE A 29 0.60 7.34 3.03
C PHE A 29 0.96 8.42 4.06
N PRO A 30 0.15 8.61 5.12
CA PRO A 30 0.27 9.76 6.01
C PRO A 30 1.48 9.66 6.94
N ASP A 31 1.80 8.45 7.43
CA ASP A 31 2.90 8.23 8.37
C ASP A 31 4.07 7.48 7.74
N VAL A 32 4.78 8.20 6.87
CA VAL A 32 6.04 7.68 6.32
C VAL A 32 7.03 7.47 7.46
N HIS A 33 7.58 6.25 7.57
CA HIS A 33 8.52 5.92 8.64
C HIS A 33 9.76 6.81 8.59
N PHE A 34 10.33 7.15 9.76
CA PHE A 34 11.42 8.13 9.84
C PHE A 34 12.67 7.75 9.02
N GLN A 35 12.91 6.44 8.82
CA GLN A 35 14.02 5.95 8.01
C GLN A 35 13.89 6.32 6.52
N LEU A 36 12.65 6.45 6.04
CA LEU A 36 12.35 6.94 4.69
C LEU A 36 12.44 8.47 4.67
N THR A 37 11.95 9.15 5.71
CA THR A 37 12.00 10.62 5.76
C THR A 37 13.41 11.17 5.96
N SER A 38 14.30 10.41 6.60
CA SER A 38 15.72 10.78 6.78
C SER A 38 16.57 10.60 5.52
N ARG A 39 15.99 10.06 4.44
CA ARG A 39 16.67 9.77 3.17
C ARG A 39 15.90 10.43 2.03
N PRO A 40 16.27 11.64 1.59
CA PRO A 40 15.55 12.37 0.54
C PRO A 40 15.29 11.54 -0.72
N ASP A 41 16.24 10.70 -1.12
CA ASP A 41 16.11 9.79 -2.26
C ASP A 41 15.03 8.71 -2.04
N ALA A 42 14.92 8.19 -0.82
CA ALA A 42 13.89 7.22 -0.45
C ALA A 42 12.53 7.88 -0.19
N MET A 43 12.51 9.19 0.08
CA MET A 43 11.29 9.98 0.21
C MET A 43 10.70 10.39 -1.15
N ARG A 44 11.54 10.49 -2.18
CA ARG A 44 11.14 10.68 -3.58
C ARG A 44 10.49 9.44 -4.21
N ASN A 45 10.03 8.49 -3.41
CA ASN A 45 9.36 7.25 -3.85
C ASN A 45 7.95 7.54 -4.35
N ASP A 46 7.85 8.38 -5.38
CA ASP A 46 6.65 8.80 -6.12
C ASP A 46 6.14 7.71 -7.08
N PHE A 47 6.54 6.45 -6.85
CA PHE A 47 6.35 5.33 -7.77
C PHE A 47 7.01 5.52 -9.15
N SER A 48 7.93 6.49 -9.35
CA SER A 48 8.61 6.70 -10.64
C SER A 48 9.41 5.51 -11.14
N GLN A 49 9.84 4.62 -10.24
CA GLN A 49 10.54 3.38 -10.57
C GLN A 49 9.58 2.19 -10.79
N CYS A 50 8.28 2.38 -10.60
CA CYS A 50 7.28 1.34 -10.82
C CYS A 50 6.97 1.21 -12.31
N GLN A 51 6.61 -0.01 -12.73
CA GLN A 51 6.13 -0.29 -14.08
C GLN A 51 4.85 0.49 -14.42
N TYR A 52 4.08 0.88 -13.40
CA TYR A 52 2.84 1.62 -13.51
C TYR A 52 3.05 3.07 -13.06
N ASN A 53 2.70 4.03 -13.93
CA ASN A 53 2.91 5.46 -13.72
C ASN A 53 1.60 6.24 -13.49
N ASN A 54 0.48 5.53 -13.31
CA ASN A 54 -0.84 6.09 -13.06
C ASN A 54 -1.16 6.20 -11.55
N CYS A 55 -0.16 6.02 -10.68
CA CYS A 55 -0.31 6.18 -9.23
C CYS A 55 0.11 7.59 -8.78
N ILE A 56 -0.69 8.22 -7.93
CA ILE A 56 -0.41 9.52 -7.33
C ILE A 56 -0.26 9.32 -5.82
N LEU A 57 0.98 9.39 -5.32
CA LEU A 57 1.27 9.34 -3.90
C LEU A 57 0.98 10.69 -3.24
N THR A 58 0.28 10.68 -2.12
CA THR A 58 0.08 11.85 -1.26
C THR A 58 0.33 11.48 0.20
N HIS A 59 0.78 12.46 0.98
CA HIS A 59 0.97 12.34 2.42
C HIS A 59 -0.04 13.19 3.21
N SER A 60 -0.91 13.93 2.51
CA SER A 60 -1.88 14.82 3.14
C SER A 60 -3.13 14.06 3.56
N MET A 61 -3.44 14.07 4.85
CA MET A 61 -4.68 13.51 5.40
C MET A 61 -5.95 14.17 4.84
N SER A 62 -5.85 15.38 4.28
CA SER A 62 -6.99 16.04 3.61
C SER A 62 -7.47 15.29 2.37
N GLU A 63 -6.60 14.51 1.72
CA GLU A 63 -6.91 13.75 0.51
C GLU A 63 -7.55 12.40 0.79
N ARG A 64 -7.60 11.97 2.07
CA ARG A 64 -8.12 10.67 2.50
C ARG A 64 -9.49 10.31 1.90
N PRO A 65 -10.50 11.22 1.82
CA PRO A 65 -11.80 10.86 1.24
C PRO A 65 -11.75 10.59 -0.27
N ARG A 66 -10.69 11.03 -0.96
CA ARG A 66 -10.48 10.89 -2.41
C ARG A 66 -9.43 9.85 -2.77
N SER A 67 -8.79 9.24 -1.78
CA SER A 67 -7.77 8.22 -2.00
C SER A 67 -8.41 6.88 -2.30
N ASP A 68 -7.91 6.21 -3.34
CA ASP A 68 -8.29 4.85 -3.70
C ASP A 68 -7.66 3.82 -2.77
N ALA A 69 -6.50 4.15 -2.19
CA ALA A 69 -5.83 3.32 -1.20
C ALA A 69 -5.24 4.16 -0.06
N LEU A 70 -5.24 3.58 1.14
CA LEU A 70 -4.67 4.14 2.35
C LEU A 70 -3.65 3.16 2.95
N ILE A 71 -2.40 3.60 3.03
CA ILE A 71 -1.31 2.87 3.69
C ILE A 71 -1.26 3.31 5.14
N ILE A 72 -1.47 2.38 6.07
CA ILE A 72 -1.53 2.66 7.50
C ILE A 72 -0.38 1.94 8.19
N THR A 73 0.54 2.72 8.78
CA THR A 73 1.66 2.16 9.53
C THR A 73 1.15 1.58 10.85
N GLY A 74 1.35 0.28 11.07
CA GLY A 74 0.87 -0.44 12.25
C GLY A 74 1.21 0.23 13.58
N ARG A 75 2.47 0.69 13.71
CA ARG A 75 2.96 1.42 14.91
C ARG A 75 2.24 2.73 15.20
N ARG A 76 1.50 3.28 14.23
CA ARG A 76 0.83 4.57 14.35
C ARG A 76 -0.66 4.46 14.64
N ILE A 77 -1.21 3.24 14.61
CA ILE A 77 -2.64 3.01 14.79
C ILE A 77 -3.15 3.51 16.15
N GLY A 78 -2.38 3.33 17.23
CA GLY A 78 -2.70 3.86 18.55
C GLY A 78 -2.91 5.38 18.58
N HIS A 79 -2.30 6.14 17.66
CA HIS A 79 -2.53 7.59 17.57
C HIS A 79 -3.89 7.96 16.97
N TYR A 80 -4.48 7.07 16.16
CA TYR A 80 -5.74 7.33 15.47
C TYR A 80 -6.97 7.06 16.32
N LYS A 81 -6.84 6.32 17.44
CA LYS A 81 -7.89 5.93 18.42
C LYS A 81 -9.05 5.11 17.85
N THR A 82 -9.51 5.38 16.64
CA THR A 82 -10.59 4.68 15.93
C THR A 82 -10.28 4.63 14.43
N PRO A 83 -10.76 3.60 13.72
CA PRO A 83 -10.67 3.55 12.26
C PRO A 83 -11.31 4.77 11.60
N PHE A 84 -10.73 5.24 10.49
CA PHE A 84 -11.32 6.31 9.69
C PHE A 84 -12.58 5.85 8.95
N PRO A 85 -13.54 6.74 8.68
CA PRO A 85 -14.67 6.44 7.79
C PRO A 85 -14.17 6.07 6.39
N ARG A 86 -14.49 4.88 5.90
CA ARG A 86 -13.98 4.34 4.64
C ARG A 86 -15.10 4.20 3.61
N THR A 87 -14.83 4.53 2.35
CA THR A 87 -15.72 4.16 1.24
C THR A 87 -15.55 2.66 0.93
N PRO A 88 -16.61 1.94 0.49
CA PRO A 88 -16.50 0.51 0.18
C PRO A 88 -15.35 0.17 -0.77
N GLU A 89 -15.02 1.09 -1.69
CA GLU A 89 -14.03 0.90 -2.74
C GLU A 89 -12.60 1.28 -2.31
N GLN A 90 -12.41 2.04 -1.24
CA GLN A 90 -11.08 2.47 -0.80
C GLN A 90 -10.33 1.29 -0.19
N ILE A 91 -9.15 0.92 -0.66
CA ILE A 91 -8.35 -0.18 -0.12
C ILE A 91 -7.54 0.27 1.10
N TRP A 92 -7.51 -0.53 2.16
CA TRP A 92 -6.60 -0.30 3.29
C TRP A 92 -5.46 -1.30 3.26
N ILE A 93 -4.25 -0.77 3.38
CA ILE A 93 -3.01 -1.52 3.32
C ILE A 93 -2.33 -1.39 4.69
N PHE A 94 -2.21 -2.51 5.40
CA PHE A 94 -1.44 -2.58 6.63
C PHE A 94 0.04 -2.50 6.29
N HIS A 95 0.75 -1.50 6.81
CA HIS A 95 2.18 -1.33 6.58
C HIS A 95 2.98 -1.54 7.86
N GLN A 96 4.06 -2.32 7.75
CA GLN A 96 5.04 -2.44 8.81
C GLN A 96 6.43 -2.69 8.22
N ILE A 97 7.43 -1.98 8.72
CA ILE A 97 8.83 -2.17 8.32
C ILE A 97 9.49 -3.40 8.99
N GLU A 98 8.76 -4.08 9.86
CA GLU A 98 9.18 -5.26 10.62
C GLU A 98 8.17 -6.41 10.44
N SER A 99 8.59 -7.67 10.61
CA SER A 99 7.65 -8.81 10.54
C SER A 99 6.68 -8.72 11.71
N PRO A 100 5.39 -9.03 11.48
CA PRO A 100 4.35 -8.91 12.50
C PRO A 100 4.61 -9.72 13.80
N GLN A 101 5.51 -10.71 13.78
CA GLN A 101 5.68 -11.69 14.86
C GLN A 101 6.61 -11.29 16.01
N HIS A 102 7.29 -10.14 15.96
CA HIS A 102 8.28 -9.76 16.98
C HIS A 102 8.02 -8.42 17.68
N TYR A 103 6.75 -8.00 17.79
CA TYR A 103 6.44 -6.67 18.30
C TYR A 103 5.52 -6.65 19.54
N ASP A 104 6.07 -6.20 20.67
CA ASP A 104 5.41 -6.06 21.98
C ASP A 104 5.25 -4.57 22.41
N GLY A 105 5.30 -3.59 21.48
CA GLY A 105 5.26 -2.14 21.74
C GLY A 105 3.97 -1.40 21.34
N GLU A 106 4.04 -0.07 21.17
CA GLU A 106 2.93 0.80 20.71
C GLU A 106 2.43 0.44 19.29
N GLY A 107 1.12 0.44 19.07
CA GLY A 107 0.56 0.03 17.77
C GLY A 107 0.31 -1.48 17.68
N THR A 108 -0.18 -2.10 18.76
CA THR A 108 -0.70 -3.49 18.73
C THR A 108 -2.21 -3.53 18.44
N GLU A 109 -2.86 -2.37 18.38
CA GLU A 109 -4.30 -2.21 18.14
C GLU A 109 -4.74 -2.85 16.82
N TRP A 110 -3.87 -2.92 15.81
CA TRP A 110 -4.19 -3.66 14.59
C TRP A 110 -4.47 -5.14 14.80
N ARG A 111 -3.92 -5.76 15.86
CA ARG A 111 -4.19 -7.16 16.20
C ARG A 111 -5.27 -7.30 17.27
N THR A 112 -5.32 -6.35 18.21
CA THR A 112 -6.17 -6.48 19.42
C THR A 112 -7.52 -5.81 19.28
N ASP A 113 -7.67 -4.82 18.40
CA ASP A 113 -8.94 -4.14 18.12
C ASP A 113 -9.57 -4.72 16.85
N PRO A 114 -10.73 -5.40 16.94
CA PRO A 114 -11.44 -5.96 15.79
C PRO A 114 -11.76 -4.94 14.69
N SER A 115 -11.93 -3.66 15.07
CA SER A 115 -12.23 -2.57 14.16
C SER A 115 -11.08 -2.30 13.19
N TRP A 116 -9.85 -2.60 13.60
CA TRP A 116 -8.65 -2.50 12.78
C TRP A 116 -8.30 -3.84 12.13
N SER A 117 -8.32 -4.95 12.88
CA SER A 117 -7.86 -6.25 12.39
C SER A 117 -8.67 -6.79 11.21
N SER A 118 -9.95 -6.43 11.12
CA SER A 118 -10.83 -6.80 10.00
C SER A 118 -10.89 -5.77 8.87
N GLY A 119 -10.26 -4.59 9.05
CA GLY A 119 -10.37 -3.47 8.12
C GLY A 119 -9.36 -3.48 6.98
N PHE A 120 -8.28 -4.24 7.12
CA PHE A 120 -7.21 -4.30 6.12
C PHE A 120 -7.52 -5.29 5.00
N ASN A 121 -7.26 -4.88 3.76
CA ASN A 121 -7.37 -5.76 2.60
C ASN A 121 -6.02 -6.36 2.25
N TRP A 122 -4.97 -5.54 2.28
CA TRP A 122 -3.62 -5.91 1.87
C TRP A 122 -2.63 -5.65 3.00
N SER A 123 -1.52 -6.35 2.94
CA SER A 123 -0.36 -6.22 3.80
C SER A 123 0.85 -5.73 3.00
N MET A 124 1.64 -4.86 3.60
CA MET A 124 2.87 -4.31 3.02
C MET A 124 4.00 -4.36 4.05
N THR A 125 4.84 -5.40 3.96
CA THR A 125 5.91 -5.66 4.94
C THR A 125 7.20 -6.17 4.26
N TYR A 126 8.27 -6.39 5.04
CA TYR A 126 9.47 -7.05 4.51
C TYR A 126 9.29 -8.55 4.24
N ASP A 127 8.22 -9.18 4.73
CA ASP A 127 8.02 -10.61 4.59
C ASP A 127 7.68 -10.96 3.15
N TYR A 128 8.70 -11.33 2.37
CA TYR A 128 8.58 -11.66 0.96
C TYR A 128 7.55 -12.77 0.67
N ILE A 129 7.29 -13.68 1.63
CA ILE A 129 6.46 -14.87 1.40
C ILE A 129 5.00 -14.59 1.73
N ASN A 130 4.74 -13.92 2.86
CA ASN A 130 3.40 -13.83 3.42
C ASN A 130 2.74 -12.45 3.26
N THR A 131 3.36 -11.52 2.54
CA THR A 131 2.82 -10.17 2.34
C THR A 131 2.28 -9.97 0.93
N ASP A 132 1.21 -9.17 0.78
CA ASP A 132 0.64 -8.85 -0.53
C ASP A 132 1.55 -7.91 -1.33
N VAL A 133 2.19 -6.96 -0.65
CA VAL A 133 3.11 -5.98 -1.24
C VAL A 133 4.46 -6.03 -0.52
N HIS A 134 5.46 -6.64 -1.16
CA HIS A 134 6.78 -6.73 -0.56
C HIS A 134 7.46 -5.34 -0.51
N PHE A 135 7.77 -4.88 0.70
CA PHE A 135 8.39 -3.59 0.98
C PHE A 135 9.67 -3.77 1.82
N PRO A 136 10.82 -4.04 1.18
CA PRO A 136 12.06 -4.25 1.89
C PRO A 136 12.65 -2.93 2.42
N TYR A 137 13.63 -3.04 3.32
CA TYR A 137 14.41 -1.89 3.77
C TYR A 137 15.16 -1.22 2.62
N GLY A 138 14.66 -0.06 2.18
CA GLY A 138 15.26 0.74 1.12
C GLY A 138 14.85 0.29 -0.28
N GLY A 139 14.82 1.24 -1.22
CA GLY A 139 14.51 0.96 -2.62
C GLY A 139 15.56 0.05 -3.26
N ILE A 140 15.11 -0.96 -4.00
CA ILE A 140 15.98 -1.76 -4.87
C ILE A 140 16.22 -0.94 -6.13
N THR A 141 17.32 -0.19 -6.18
CA THR A 141 17.77 0.42 -7.44
C THR A 141 18.64 -0.57 -8.19
N THR A 142 18.50 -0.61 -9.51
CA THR A 142 19.54 -1.21 -10.34
C THR A 142 20.83 -0.43 -10.12
N LYS A 143 21.90 -1.15 -9.84
CA LYS A 143 23.21 -0.55 -9.65
C LYS A 143 23.78 -0.21 -11.02
N LEU A 144 23.72 1.06 -11.42
CA LEU A 144 24.23 1.53 -12.72
C LEU A 144 25.74 1.25 -12.90
N ILE A 145 26.48 1.09 -11.80
CA ILE A 145 27.92 0.79 -11.80
C ILE A 145 28.19 -0.44 -10.93
N LYS A 146 28.66 -1.54 -11.54
CA LYS A 146 29.20 -2.69 -10.79
C LYS A 146 30.46 -2.27 -10.04
N THR A 147 30.33 -1.84 -8.78
CA THR A 147 31.50 -1.79 -7.89
C THR A 147 31.93 -3.23 -7.60
N VAL A 148 33.10 -3.63 -8.08
CA VAL A 148 33.78 -4.83 -7.58
C VAL A 148 34.13 -4.53 -6.12
N ARG A 149 33.58 -5.32 -5.21
CA ARG A 149 33.94 -5.25 -3.79
C ARG A 149 34.68 -6.54 -3.46
N ASN A 150 35.93 -6.41 -3.07
CA ASN A 150 36.69 -7.51 -2.48
C ASN A 150 36.25 -7.62 -1.03
N TYR A 151 35.42 -8.64 -0.76
CA TYR A 151 35.10 -9.06 0.59
C TYR A 151 36.10 -10.17 0.94
N THR A 152 37.31 -9.76 1.30
CA THR A 152 38.30 -10.61 1.98
C THR A 152 38.20 -10.38 3.47
#